data_AF-J3MZC6-F1
#
_entry.id   AF-J3MZC6-F1
#
_cell.length_a   1.000
_cell.length_b   1.000
_cell.length_c   1.000
_cell.angle_alpha   90.00
_cell.angle_beta   90.00
_cell.angle_gamma   90.00
#
_symmetry.space_group_name_H-M   'P 1'
#
loop_
_entity.id
_entity.type
_entity.pdbx_description
1 polymer ?
#
loop_
_entity_poly.entity_id
_entity_poly.type
_entity_poly.pdbx_seq_one_letter_code
_entity_poly.pdbx_strand_id
1 'polypeptide(L)'
;MEISTKVRPPRLREIMQVPKKVVRDPRFEPIYGEVDKEGFRKRYNFLFDDELPAEKEKLQKSIKKSKDPNAIEEMKSRLTWIDKQLRSHPRKNVESEILREHIKKEREAAKTGKQPYYLKKSEIRERKLMNKYNELKEAGKLDAFMEKRRRKNASKDHRYMPYRRNGDAGA
;
A
#
# COMPACT_ATOMS: atom_id res chain seq x y z
N MET A 1 -31.78 21.73 -50.32
CA MET A 1 -32.60 20.88 -49.42
C MET A 1 -33.59 21.79 -48.71
N GLU A 2 -34.87 21.68 -49.04
CA GLU A 2 -35.95 22.44 -48.40
C GLU A 2 -36.30 21.76 -47.06
N ILE A 3 -36.42 22.54 -45.99
CA ILE A 3 -36.65 22.03 -44.62
C ILE A 3 -38.12 22.25 -44.24
N SER A 4 -38.78 21.20 -43.76
CA SER A 4 -40.21 21.22 -43.42
C SER A 4 -40.52 22.10 -42.21
N THR A 5 -41.52 23.00 -42.35
CA THR A 5 -42.03 23.90 -41.30
C THR A 5 -42.67 23.18 -40.10
N LYS A 6 -42.91 21.87 -40.19
CA LYS A 6 -43.44 21.06 -39.07
C LYS A 6 -42.39 20.61 -38.06
N VAL A 7 -41.10 20.75 -38.36
CA VAL A 7 -40.01 20.39 -37.45
C VAL A 7 -39.50 21.67 -36.78
N ARG A 8 -39.59 21.75 -35.45
CA ARG A 8 -39.02 22.89 -34.71
C ARG A 8 -37.49 22.87 -34.88
N PRO A 9 -36.85 23.96 -35.32
CA PRO A 9 -35.40 24.00 -35.43
C PRO A 9 -34.76 23.81 -34.05
N PRO A 10 -33.63 23.07 -33.97
CA PRO A 10 -32.93 22.87 -32.70
C PRO A 10 -32.46 24.23 -32.15
N ARG A 11 -32.71 24.48 -30.86
CA ARG A 11 -32.36 25.75 -30.19
C ARG A 11 -30.90 25.86 -29.74
N LEU A 12 -30.12 24.79 -29.87
CA LEU A 12 -28.71 24.80 -29.49
C LEU A 12 -27.85 25.19 -30.68
N ARG A 13 -27.13 26.30 -30.55
CA ARG A 13 -25.94 26.56 -31.38
C ARG A 13 -24.93 25.46 -31.05
N GLU A 14 -24.36 24.82 -32.07
CA GLU A 14 -23.15 24.02 -31.89
C GLU A 14 -22.01 24.97 -31.52
N ILE A 15 -21.81 25.16 -30.22
CA ILE A 15 -20.62 25.85 -29.71
C ILE A 15 -19.45 24.94 -30.06
N MET A 16 -18.67 25.30 -31.07
CA MET A 16 -17.41 24.63 -31.36
C MET A 16 -16.59 24.63 -30.07
N GLN A 17 -16.42 23.46 -29.45
CA GLN A 17 -15.65 23.35 -28.23
C GLN A 17 -14.18 23.60 -28.58
N VAL A 18 -13.72 24.82 -28.38
CA VAL A 18 -12.29 25.16 -28.52
C VAL A 18 -11.55 24.34 -27.46
N PRO A 19 -10.48 23.60 -27.84
CA PRO A 19 -9.71 22.83 -26.87
C PRO A 19 -9.18 23.79 -25.79
N LYS A 20 -9.65 23.60 -24.55
CA LYS A 20 -9.20 24.40 -23.41
C LYS A 20 -7.71 24.14 -23.22
N LYS A 21 -6.90 25.22 -23.19
CA LYS A 21 -5.48 25.13 -22.86
C LYS A 21 -5.35 24.83 -21.37
N VAL A 22 -5.24 23.56 -21.03
CA VAL A 22 -4.94 23.12 -19.65
C VAL A 22 -3.46 23.38 -19.40
N VAL A 23 -3.15 24.20 -18.40
CA VAL A 23 -1.77 24.35 -17.91
C VAL A 23 -1.40 23.05 -17.22
N ARG A 24 -0.46 22.33 -17.82
CA ARG A 24 0.00 21.03 -17.35
C ARG A 24 1.23 21.20 -16.49
N ASP A 25 1.14 20.86 -15.20
CA ASP A 25 2.31 20.82 -14.31
C ASP A 25 2.93 19.41 -14.36
N PRO A 26 4.17 19.26 -14.85
CA PRO A 26 4.78 17.95 -15.02
C PRO A 26 4.87 17.12 -13.73
N ARG A 27 4.79 17.77 -12.55
CA ARG A 27 4.77 17.08 -11.25
C ARG A 27 3.43 16.42 -10.93
N PHE A 28 2.34 16.94 -11.48
CA PHE A 28 0.96 16.54 -11.15
C PHE A 28 0.23 15.89 -12.32
N GLU A 29 0.83 15.88 -13.51
CA GLU A 29 0.26 15.25 -14.69
C GLU A 29 0.43 13.71 -14.66
N PRO A 30 -0.65 12.93 -14.81
CA PRO A 30 -0.59 11.46 -14.85
C PRO A 30 0.25 10.90 -16.01
N ILE A 31 0.50 11.71 -17.03
CA ILE A 31 1.21 11.36 -18.26
C ILE A 31 2.67 10.98 -17.97
N TYR A 32 3.27 11.55 -16.93
CA TYR A 32 4.68 11.31 -16.57
C TYR A 32 4.88 10.02 -15.76
N GLY A 33 3.82 9.26 -15.49
CA GLY A 33 3.86 7.94 -14.87
C GLY A 33 3.86 7.96 -13.33
N GLU A 34 3.81 6.77 -12.75
CA GLU A 34 3.86 6.59 -11.30
C GLU A 34 5.31 6.58 -10.77
N VAL A 35 5.50 7.02 -9.54
CA VAL A 35 6.81 7.00 -8.88
C VAL A 35 7.26 5.55 -8.63
N ASP A 36 8.41 5.18 -9.18
CA ASP A 36 9.06 3.89 -8.90
C ASP A 36 9.59 3.86 -7.45
N LYS A 37 8.78 3.27 -6.56
CA LYS A 37 9.08 3.10 -5.14
C LYS A 37 10.29 2.19 -4.91
N GLU A 38 10.47 1.15 -5.73
CA GLU A 38 11.60 0.22 -5.57
C GLU A 38 12.91 0.88 -5.99
N GLY A 39 12.92 1.59 -7.12
CA GLY A 39 14.07 2.34 -7.59
C GLY A 39 14.46 3.48 -6.64
N PHE A 40 13.47 4.22 -6.12
CA PHE A 40 13.70 5.24 -5.09
C PHE A 40 14.40 4.63 -3.87
N ARG A 41 13.91 3.49 -3.37
CA ARG A 41 14.49 2.82 -2.20
C ARG A 41 15.95 2.44 -2.43
N LYS A 42 16.28 1.90 -3.61
CA LYS A 42 17.66 1.51 -3.95
C LYS A 42 18.59 2.72 -4.03
N ARG A 43 18.13 3.82 -4.65
CA ARG A 43 18.94 5.04 -4.82
C ARG A 43 19.17 5.77 -3.50
N TYR A 44 18.17 5.78 -2.62
CA TYR A 44 18.20 6.49 -1.35
C TYR A 44 18.27 5.55 -0.16
N ASN A 45 19.01 4.44 -0.30
CA ASN A 45 19.05 3.41 0.75
C ASN A 45 19.65 3.94 2.06
N PHE A 46 20.70 4.76 1.93
CA PHE A 46 21.44 5.41 3.02
C PHE A 46 20.54 6.22 3.97
N LEU A 47 19.46 6.82 3.47
CA LEU A 47 18.54 7.60 4.31
C LEU A 47 17.90 6.74 5.38
N PHE A 48 17.51 5.51 5.07
CA PHE A 48 16.76 4.67 6.00
C PHE A 48 17.65 3.72 6.80
N ASP A 49 18.81 3.35 6.25
CA ASP A 49 19.70 2.40 6.90
C ASP A 49 20.66 3.11 7.87
N ASP A 50 21.11 4.33 7.53
CA ASP A 50 22.15 5.04 8.28
C ASP A 50 21.64 6.37 8.88
N GLU A 51 21.15 7.30 8.03
CA GLU A 51 20.87 8.68 8.44
C GLU A 51 19.68 8.81 9.41
N LEU A 52 18.51 8.24 9.06
CA LEU A 52 17.31 8.32 9.90
C LEU A 52 17.48 7.61 11.26
N PRO A 53 18.09 6.41 11.34
CA PRO A 53 18.43 5.79 12.63
C PRO A 53 19.41 6.64 13.46
N ALA A 54 20.45 7.20 12.83
CA ALA A 54 21.40 8.07 13.53
C ALA A 54 20.73 9.37 14.03
N GLU A 55 19.87 9.99 13.23
CA GLU A 55 19.07 11.15 13.62
C GLU A 55 18.16 10.81 14.81
N LYS A 56 17.49 9.65 14.76
CA LYS A 56 16.65 9.15 15.85
C LYS A 56 17.42 9.00 17.15
N GLU A 57 18.62 8.42 17.12
CA GLU A 57 19.46 8.29 18.32
C GLU A 57 19.91 9.66 18.86
N LYS A 58 20.29 10.59 17.97
CA LYS A 58 20.66 11.96 18.35
C LYS A 58 19.49 12.67 19.02
N LEU A 59 18.29 12.57 18.46
CA LEU A 59 17.06 13.15 19.03
C LEU A 59 16.71 12.55 20.39
N GLN A 60 16.86 11.24 20.56
CA GLN A 60 16.66 10.62 21.87
C GLN A 60 17.66 11.12 22.92
N LYS A 61 18.92 11.33 22.52
CA LYS A 61 19.95 11.89 23.40
C LYS A 61 19.67 13.36 23.74
N SER A 62 19.21 14.16 22.78
CA SER A 62 18.89 15.57 23.02
C SER A 62 17.65 15.73 23.90
N ILE A 63 16.59 14.93 23.70
CA ILE A 63 15.40 14.93 24.57
C ILE A 63 15.76 14.66 26.03
N LYS A 64 16.72 13.76 26.29
CA LYS A 64 17.18 13.46 27.65
C LYS A 64 18.00 14.60 28.29
N LYS A 65 18.61 15.47 27.47
CA LYS A 65 19.50 16.55 27.92
C LYS A 65 18.77 17.89 28.06
N SER A 66 17.82 18.16 27.18
CA SER A 66 17.04 19.39 27.17
C SER A 66 16.10 19.46 28.37
N LYS A 67 15.92 20.66 28.91
CA LYS A 67 14.94 20.94 29.97
C LYS A 67 13.73 21.74 29.45
N ASP A 68 13.86 22.38 28.29
CA ASP A 68 12.82 23.23 27.72
C ASP A 68 11.66 22.40 27.16
N PRO A 69 10.42 22.63 27.63
CA PRO A 69 9.28 21.79 27.27
C PRO A 69 8.91 21.89 25.78
N ASN A 70 8.96 23.09 25.19
CA ASN A 70 8.61 23.31 23.78
C ASN A 70 9.60 22.61 22.84
N ALA A 71 10.91 22.74 23.11
CA ALA A 71 11.95 22.06 22.33
C ALA A 71 11.83 20.52 22.44
N ILE A 72 11.47 20.00 23.62
CA ILE A 72 11.23 18.57 23.80
C ILE A 72 10.06 18.10 22.94
N GLU A 73 8.98 18.88 22.83
CA GLU A 73 7.81 18.54 22.03
C GLU A 73 8.12 18.52 20.52
N GLU A 74 8.89 19.49 20.03
CA GLU A 74 9.36 19.51 18.64
C GLU A 74 10.23 18.30 18.32
N MET A 75 11.17 17.96 19.21
CA MET A 75 12.04 16.79 19.04
C MET A 75 11.25 15.48 19.09
N LYS A 76 10.24 15.37 19.96
CA LYS A 76 9.32 14.22 19.98
C LYS A 76 8.50 14.14 18.69
N SER A 77 8.00 15.26 18.19
CA SER A 77 7.27 15.33 16.93
C SER A 77 8.14 14.86 15.77
N ARG A 78 9.40 15.31 15.70
CA ARG A 78 10.38 14.85 14.72
C ARG A 78 10.65 13.34 14.84
N LEU A 79 10.83 12.84 16.07
CA LEU A 79 11.03 11.41 16.33
C LEU A 79 9.86 10.56 15.82
N THR A 80 8.61 10.98 16.08
CA THR A 80 7.43 10.27 15.57
C THR A 80 7.33 10.32 14.05
N TRP A 81 7.76 11.42 13.43
CA TRP A 81 7.84 11.52 11.97
C TRP A 81 8.86 10.51 11.41
N ILE A 82 10.05 10.40 12.01
CA ILE A 82 11.08 9.43 11.60
C ILE A 82 10.53 7.99 11.75
N ASP A 83 9.91 7.68 12.88
CA ASP A 83 9.30 6.36 13.11
C ASP A 83 8.19 6.06 12.10
N LYS A 84 7.39 7.07 11.73
CA LYS A 84 6.38 6.94 10.67
C LYS A 84 7.05 6.71 9.32
N GLN A 85 8.13 7.41 8.98
CA GLN A 85 8.87 7.17 7.73
C GLN A 85 9.39 5.72 7.67
N LEU A 86 10.06 5.25 8.72
CA LEU A 86 10.60 3.89 8.81
C LEU A 86 9.50 2.82 8.77
N ARG A 87 8.34 3.06 9.40
CA ARG A 87 7.21 2.11 9.43
C ARG A 87 6.37 2.13 8.16
N SER A 88 6.16 3.30 7.58
CA SER A 88 5.38 3.47 6.35
C SER A 88 6.12 2.95 5.12
N HIS A 89 7.46 2.92 5.20
CA HIS A 89 8.26 2.33 4.15
C HIS A 89 7.97 0.83 4.05
N PRO A 90 7.60 0.34 2.86
CA PRO A 90 7.31 -1.07 2.69
C PRO A 90 8.58 -1.86 2.99
N ARG A 91 8.45 -2.87 3.86
CA ARG A 91 9.40 -3.98 3.87
C ARG A 91 9.52 -4.49 2.43
N LYS A 92 10.71 -4.94 2.04
CA LYS A 92 10.97 -5.49 0.70
C LYS A 92 9.75 -6.32 0.26
N ASN A 93 9.29 -6.11 -0.97
CA ASN A 93 8.11 -6.79 -1.49
C ASN A 93 8.34 -8.30 -1.37
N VAL A 94 7.75 -8.94 -0.36
CA VAL A 94 7.92 -10.38 -0.09
C VAL A 94 7.61 -11.21 -1.34
N GLU A 95 6.65 -10.75 -2.15
CA GLU A 95 6.32 -11.36 -3.43
C GLU A 95 7.47 -11.27 -4.44
N SER A 96 8.17 -10.13 -4.52
CA SER A 96 9.31 -9.98 -5.44
C SER A 96 10.52 -10.77 -4.96
N GLU A 97 10.70 -10.96 -3.65
CA GLU A 97 11.71 -11.85 -3.09
C GLU A 97 11.42 -13.32 -3.42
N ILE A 98 10.20 -13.79 -3.15
CA ILE A 98 9.76 -15.16 -3.51
C ILE A 98 9.96 -15.41 -5.00
N LEU A 99 9.62 -14.42 -5.85
CA LEU A 99 9.78 -14.53 -7.29
C LEU A 99 11.26 -14.56 -7.70
N ARG A 100 12.10 -13.69 -7.13
CA ARG A 100 13.55 -13.65 -7.40
C ARG A 100 14.22 -14.97 -7.00
N GLU A 101 13.91 -15.49 -5.82
CA GLU A 101 14.42 -16.77 -5.35
C GLU A 101 13.99 -17.92 -6.27
N HIS A 102 12.73 -17.93 -6.69
CA HIS A 102 12.23 -18.93 -7.63
C HIS A 102 12.92 -18.85 -8.98
N ILE A 103 12.98 -17.65 -9.58
CA ILE A 103 13.67 -17.45 -10.87
C ILE A 103 15.13 -17.89 -10.79
N LYS A 104 15.81 -17.64 -9.66
CA LYS A 104 17.18 -18.10 -9.47
C LYS A 104 17.29 -19.63 -9.48
N LYS A 105 16.43 -20.33 -8.73
CA LYS A 105 16.38 -21.80 -8.69
C LYS A 105 16.06 -22.39 -10.06
N GLU A 106 15.07 -21.83 -10.75
CA GLU A 106 14.67 -22.30 -12.08
C GLU A 106 15.75 -22.03 -13.13
N ARG A 107 16.49 -20.93 -13.02
CA ARG A 107 17.65 -20.65 -13.87
C ARG A 107 18.75 -21.70 -13.67
N GLU A 108 19.00 -22.13 -12.44
CA GLU A 108 19.97 -23.19 -12.14
C GLU A 108 19.48 -24.54 -12.67
N ALA A 109 18.21 -24.89 -12.50
CA ALA A 109 17.62 -26.10 -13.06
C ALA A 109 17.62 -26.11 -14.60
N ALA A 110 17.36 -24.96 -15.23
CA ALA A 110 17.41 -24.81 -16.68
C ALA A 110 18.83 -25.01 -17.23
N LYS A 111 19.86 -24.56 -16.51
CA LYS A 111 21.26 -24.86 -16.89
C LYS A 111 21.56 -26.36 -16.91
N THR A 112 20.89 -27.13 -16.05
CA THR A 112 21.00 -28.61 -16.03
C THR A 112 20.13 -29.30 -17.09
N GLY A 113 19.45 -28.54 -17.96
CA GLY A 113 18.61 -29.06 -19.04
C GLY A 113 17.16 -29.35 -18.66
N LYS A 114 16.73 -29.03 -17.42
CA LYS A 114 15.32 -29.16 -17.04
C LYS A 114 14.50 -28.01 -17.63
N GLN A 115 13.23 -28.27 -17.94
CA GLN A 115 12.34 -27.22 -18.41
C GLN A 115 12.05 -26.21 -17.28
N PRO A 116 12.24 -24.90 -17.51
CA PRO A 116 11.99 -23.88 -16.50
C PRO A 116 10.51 -23.78 -16.18
N TYR A 117 10.18 -23.75 -14.89
CA TYR A 117 8.84 -23.56 -14.38
C TYR A 117 8.62 -22.12 -13.90
N TYR A 118 7.40 -21.61 -14.00
CA TYR A 118 7.03 -20.29 -13.47
C TYR A 118 5.87 -20.42 -12.50
N LEU A 119 6.04 -19.82 -11.33
CA LEU A 119 5.04 -19.84 -10.27
C LEU A 119 3.70 -19.27 -10.73
N LYS A 120 2.63 -19.99 -10.38
CA LYS A 120 1.28 -19.45 -10.51
C LYS A 120 1.02 -18.40 -9.44
N LYS A 121 0.09 -17.48 -9.71
CA LYS A 121 -0.35 -16.45 -8.74
C LYS A 121 -0.88 -17.06 -7.43
N SER A 122 -1.51 -18.24 -7.50
CA SER A 122 -1.99 -18.99 -6.33
C SER A 122 -0.84 -19.43 -5.43
N GLU A 123 0.21 -19.98 -6.01
CA GLU A 123 1.38 -20.50 -5.28
C GLU A 123 2.19 -19.36 -4.66
N ILE A 124 2.31 -18.21 -5.34
CA ILE A 124 2.92 -17.00 -4.76
C ILE A 124 2.15 -16.58 -3.49
N ARG A 125 0.81 -16.60 -3.56
CA ARG A 125 -0.04 -16.25 -2.43
C ARG A 125 0.12 -17.23 -1.27
N GLU A 126 0.20 -18.52 -1.57
CA GLU A 126 0.40 -19.57 -0.57
C GLU A 126 1.77 -19.41 0.14
N ARG A 127 2.85 -19.24 -0.63
CA ARG A 127 4.19 -18.99 -0.07
C ARG A 127 4.21 -17.74 0.80
N LYS A 128 3.57 -16.65 0.36
CA LYS A 128 3.43 -15.43 1.16
C LYS A 128 2.66 -15.66 2.47
N LEU A 129 1.60 -16.47 2.44
CA LEU A 129 0.84 -16.83 3.64
C LEU A 129 1.66 -17.69 4.59
N MET A 130 2.43 -18.63 4.06
CA MET A 130 3.31 -19.51 4.83
C MET A 130 4.44 -18.73 5.52
N ASN A 131 5.12 -17.83 4.79
CA ASN A 131 6.13 -16.94 5.37
C ASN A 131 5.55 -16.10 6.51
N LYS A 132 4.38 -15.49 6.28
CA LYS A 132 3.69 -14.71 7.32
C LYS A 132 3.30 -15.55 8.53
N TYR A 133 2.89 -16.80 8.32
CA TYR A 133 2.56 -17.71 9.41
C TYR A 133 3.79 -18.02 10.25
N ASN A 134 4.92 -18.32 9.62
CA ASN A 134 6.19 -18.61 10.30
C ASN A 134 6.67 -17.39 11.09
N GLU A 135 6.69 -16.20 10.48
CA GLU A 135 7.03 -14.95 11.17
C GLU A 135 6.18 -14.71 12.44
N LEU A 136 4.87 -14.97 12.36
CA LEU A 136 3.96 -14.79 13.49
C LEU A 136 4.12 -15.86 14.56
N LYS A 137 4.45 -17.09 14.16
CA LYS A 137 4.73 -18.22 15.05
C LYS A 137 6.01 -17.96 15.83
N GLU A 138 7.08 -17.55 15.16
CA GLU A 138 8.35 -17.16 15.77
C GLU A 138 8.19 -15.97 16.72
N ALA A 139 7.35 -14.99 16.34
CA ALA A 139 7.05 -13.84 17.20
C ALA A 139 6.09 -14.15 18.36
N GLY A 140 5.53 -15.37 18.46
CA GLY A 140 4.54 -15.75 19.48
C GLY A 140 3.19 -15.02 19.38
N LYS A 141 2.89 -14.39 18.24
CA LYS A 141 1.68 -13.55 18.02
C LYS A 141 0.62 -14.23 17.16
N LEU A 142 0.80 -15.51 16.87
CA LEU A 142 -0.06 -16.28 15.97
C LEU A 142 -1.49 -16.38 16.50
N ASP A 143 -1.68 -16.69 17.78
CA ASP A 143 -3.01 -16.90 18.35
C ASP A 143 -3.86 -15.63 18.34
N ALA A 144 -3.28 -14.50 18.76
CA ALA A 144 -3.93 -13.20 18.69
C ALA A 144 -4.28 -12.80 17.25
N PHE A 145 -3.41 -13.12 16.28
CA PHE A 145 -3.70 -12.88 14.87
C PHE A 145 -4.87 -13.74 14.37
N MET A 146 -4.92 -15.01 14.76
CA MET A 146 -5.98 -15.94 14.40
C MET A 146 -7.31 -15.55 15.04
N GLU A 147 -7.32 -15.14 16.31
CA GLU A 147 -8.50 -14.63 17.00
C GLU A 147 -9.06 -13.39 16.29
N LYS A 148 -8.20 -12.41 15.96
CA LYS A 148 -8.60 -11.22 15.21
C LYS A 148 -9.17 -11.56 13.83
N ARG A 149 -8.60 -12.58 13.16
CA ARG A 149 -9.10 -13.06 11.87
C ARG A 149 -10.46 -13.75 12.00
N ARG A 150 -10.66 -14.58 13.04
CA ARG A 150 -11.95 -15.21 13.37
C ARG A 150 -13.01 -14.14 13.64
N ARG A 151 -12.72 -13.15 14.48
CA ARG A 151 -13.65 -12.04 14.78
C ARG A 151 -14.03 -11.25 13.53
N LYS A 152 -13.06 -10.97 12.65
CA LYS A 152 -13.31 -10.27 11.38
C LYS A 152 -14.19 -11.11 10.44
N ASN A 153 -13.97 -12.41 10.35
CA ASN A 153 -14.79 -13.30 9.53
C ASN A 153 -16.22 -13.39 10.08
N ALA A 154 -16.39 -13.63 11.38
CA ALA A 154 -17.72 -13.65 12.01
C ALA A 154 -18.49 -12.34 11.78
N SER A 155 -17.83 -11.19 11.91
CA SER A 155 -18.44 -9.89 11.59
C SER A 155 -18.83 -9.75 10.12
N LYS A 156 -18.09 -10.36 9.18
CA LYS A 156 -18.48 -10.37 7.77
C LYS A 156 -19.68 -11.27 7.53
N ASP A 157 -19.72 -12.44 8.15
CA ASP A 157 -20.81 -13.40 8.02
C ASP A 157 -22.11 -12.83 8.62
N HIS A 158 -22.01 -12.09 9.72
CA HIS A 158 -23.14 -11.35 10.31
C HIS A 158 -23.78 -10.34 9.36
N ARG A 159 -23.06 -9.82 8.35
CA ARG A 159 -23.67 -8.92 7.35
C ARG A 159 -24.64 -9.62 6.41
N TYR A 160 -24.49 -10.92 6.23
CA TYR A 160 -25.37 -11.75 5.39
C TYR A 160 -26.41 -12.52 6.22
N MET A 161 -26.34 -12.41 7.56
CA MET A 161 -27.38 -12.94 8.42
C MET A 161 -28.57 -11.97 8.43
N PRO A 162 -29.80 -12.48 8.27
CA PRO A 162 -30.98 -11.65 8.40
C PRO A 162 -31.02 -11.04 9.81
N TYR A 163 -31.25 -9.73 9.90
CA TYR A 163 -31.52 -9.10 11.18
C TYR A 163 -32.73 -9.77 11.81
N ARG A 164 -32.63 -10.14 13.10
CA ARG A 164 -33.83 -10.51 13.87
C ARG A 164 -34.80 -9.35 13.73
N ARG A 165 -35.97 -9.63 13.15
CA ARG A 165 -37.11 -8.69 13.18
C ARG A 165 -37.34 -8.40 14.66
N ASN A 166 -37.26 -7.12 15.07
CA ASN A 166 -37.65 -6.73 16.41
C ASN A 166 -39.08 -7.23 16.61
N GLY A 167 -39.21 -8.32 17.36
CA GLY A 167 -40.49 -8.87 17.75
C GLY A 167 -41.14 -7.81 18.62
N ASP A 168 -42.27 -7.32 18.14
CA ASP A 168 -43.30 -6.62 18.87
C ASP A 168 -43.25 -6.99 20.37
N ALA A 169 -42.75 -6.07 21.20
CA ALA A 169 -42.94 -6.13 22.64
C ALA A 169 -44.38 -5.66 22.92
N GLY A 170 -45.33 -6.50 22.54
CA GLY A 170 -46.75 -6.37 22.81
C GLY A 170 -47.22 -7.57 23.63
N ALA A 171 -46.95 -7.53 24.93
CA ALA A 171 -47.67 -8.27 25.98
C ALA A 171 -47.48 -7.53 27.30
#